data_AF-D4DZ68-F1
#
_entry.id   AF-D4DZ68-F1
#
_cell.length_a   1.000
_cell.length_b   1.000
_cell.length_c   1.000
_cell.angle_alpha   90.00
_cell.angle_beta   90.00
_cell.angle_gamma   90.00
#
_symmetry.space_group_name_H-M   'P 1'
#
loop_
_entity.id
_entity.type
_entity.pdbx_description
1 polymer ?
#
loop_
_entity_poly.entity_id
_entity_poly.type
_entity_poly.pdbx_seq_one_letter_code
_entity_poly.pdbx_strand_id
1 'polypeptide(L)'
;MHDKLTGEALDTLSRKLNEGAGFYVQHGRRAGARTMANLLKQAGMAVKELQNRRKADGQDPVAVIISKYGDPEAFGEREIQVLTDIQKLPYGAKFYSQEYVSALLAELEAKDKRIADMERVVAAVKCDDELWDAMAHRLKTLEAKLATPVRLPGSFYPDGDIDFPLVVELDEVVEAIRAAGFTVEGDEQ
;
A
#
# COMPACT_ATOMS: atom_id res chain seq x y z
N MET A 1 -5.22 -26.19 36.55
CA MET A 1 -6.40 -25.60 35.89
C MET A 1 -5.91 -24.44 35.03
N HIS A 2 -5.82 -24.62 33.71
CA HIS A 2 -5.58 -23.49 32.81
C HIS A 2 -6.95 -22.97 32.37
N ASP A 3 -7.41 -21.88 32.95
CA ASP A 3 -8.64 -21.22 32.50
C ASP A 3 -8.41 -20.75 31.06
N LYS A 4 -9.04 -21.46 30.12
CA LYS A 4 -9.04 -21.08 28.72
C LYS A 4 -9.93 -19.85 28.59
N LEU A 5 -9.35 -18.71 28.20
CA LEU A 5 -10.10 -17.52 27.79
C LEU A 5 -11.19 -17.90 26.77
N THR A 6 -12.42 -17.43 26.95
CA THR A 6 -13.50 -17.68 25.98
C THR A 6 -13.27 -16.92 24.66
N GLY A 7 -13.99 -17.28 23.59
CA GLY A 7 -13.91 -16.57 22.31
C GLY A 7 -14.23 -15.07 22.45
N GLU A 8 -15.28 -14.75 23.21
CA GLU A 8 -15.71 -13.38 23.50
C GLU A 8 -14.65 -12.58 24.29
N ALA A 9 -13.96 -13.25 25.23
CA ALA A 9 -12.86 -12.63 25.97
C ALA A 9 -11.67 -12.29 25.05
N LEU A 10 -11.36 -13.16 24.07
CA LEU A 10 -10.33 -12.90 23.07
C LEU A 10 -10.70 -11.75 22.12
N ASP A 11 -11.96 -11.69 21.67
CA ASP A 11 -12.45 -10.59 20.83
C ASP A 11 -12.38 -9.24 21.55
N THR A 12 -12.77 -9.24 22.82
CA THR A 12 -12.69 -8.05 23.68
C THR A 12 -11.23 -7.64 23.91
N LEU A 13 -10.33 -8.60 24.12
CA LEU A 13 -8.90 -8.33 24.28
C LEU A 13 -8.29 -7.76 23.00
N SER A 14 -8.59 -8.36 21.84
CA SER A 14 -8.09 -7.87 20.54
C SER A 14 -8.52 -6.42 20.28
N ARG A 15 -9.77 -6.09 20.58
CA ARG A 15 -10.30 -4.72 20.45
C ARG A 15 -9.54 -3.73 21.34
N LYS A 16 -9.37 -4.05 22.62
CA LYS A 16 -8.66 -3.20 23.59
C LYS A 16 -7.19 -2.98 23.22
N LEU A 17 -6.53 -4.00 22.70
CA LEU A 17 -5.14 -3.90 22.24
C LEU A 17 -5.02 -2.94 21.05
N ASN A 18 -5.96 -3.00 20.10
CA ASN A 18 -5.99 -2.10 18.95
C ASN A 18 -6.33 -0.66 19.33
N GLU A 19 -7.31 -0.46 20.23
CA GLU A 19 -7.66 0.85 20.78
C GLU A 19 -6.47 1.48 21.54
N GLY A 20 -5.80 0.68 22.39
CA GLY A 20 -4.60 1.10 23.10
C GLY A 20 -3.46 1.47 22.15
N ALA A 21 -3.23 0.68 21.10
CA ALA A 21 -2.26 1.02 20.07
C ALA A 21 -2.58 2.35 19.39
N GLY A 22 -3.86 2.58 19.04
CA GLY A 22 -4.34 3.84 18.47
C GLY A 22 -4.08 5.04 19.37
N PHE A 23 -4.32 4.89 20.68
CA PHE A 23 -4.04 5.94 21.67
C PHE A 23 -2.56 6.36 21.67
N TYR A 24 -1.63 5.40 21.67
CA TYR A 24 -0.20 5.72 21.66
C TYR A 24 0.28 6.32 20.33
N VAL A 25 -0.36 5.96 19.20
CA VAL A 25 -0.07 6.60 17.90
C VAL A 25 -0.53 8.06 17.89
N GLN A 26 -1.72 8.36 18.43
CA GLN A 26 -2.32 9.70 18.36
C GLN A 26 -1.79 10.65 19.43
N HIS A 27 -1.54 10.15 20.65
CA HIS A 27 -1.18 10.99 21.81
C HIS A 27 0.28 10.81 22.26
N GLY A 28 0.99 9.81 21.72
CA GLY A 28 2.37 9.52 22.11
C GLY A 28 3.40 10.46 21.51
N ARG A 29 3.93 11.39 22.31
CA ARG A 29 5.00 12.32 21.87
C ARG A 29 6.43 11.85 22.15
N ARG A 30 6.61 10.74 22.88
CA ARG A 30 7.92 10.21 23.28
C ARG A 30 8.30 9.01 22.43
N ALA A 31 9.60 8.76 22.26
CA ALA A 31 10.11 7.59 21.53
C ALA A 31 9.51 6.26 22.03
N GLY A 32 9.32 6.12 23.35
CA GLY A 32 8.71 4.93 23.96
C GLY A 32 7.21 4.72 23.65
N ALA A 33 6.50 5.73 23.15
CA ALA A 33 5.10 5.57 22.78
C ALA A 33 4.95 4.83 21.44
N ARG A 34 5.86 5.07 20.49
CA ARG A 34 5.88 4.34 19.22
C ARG A 34 6.20 2.87 19.41
N THR A 35 7.16 2.55 20.28
CA THR A 35 7.48 1.16 20.60
C THR A 35 6.30 0.45 21.28
N MET A 36 5.62 1.12 22.22
CA MET A 36 4.42 0.58 22.85
C MET A 36 3.28 0.34 21.85
N ALA A 37 3.03 1.27 20.93
CA ALA A 37 2.02 1.10 19.89
C ALA A 37 2.31 -0.14 19.01
N ASN A 38 3.57 -0.36 18.65
CA ASN A 38 3.97 -1.53 17.86
C ASN A 38 3.80 -2.83 18.63
N LEU A 39 4.18 -2.86 19.92
CA LEU A 39 3.98 -4.03 20.78
C LEU A 39 2.50 -4.38 20.94
N LEU A 40 1.64 -3.38 21.14
CA LEU A 40 0.20 -3.60 21.26
C LEU A 40 -0.42 -4.10 19.96
N LYS A 41 0.02 -3.60 18.80
CA LYS A 41 -0.38 -4.15 17.48
C LYS A 41 0.06 -5.60 17.32
N GLN A 42 1.31 -5.92 17.66
CA GLN A 42 1.82 -7.29 17.61
C GLN A 42 1.04 -8.24 18.53
N ALA A 43 0.73 -7.80 19.76
CA ALA A 43 -0.11 -8.56 20.67
C ALA A 43 -1.53 -8.78 20.10
N GLY A 44 -2.13 -7.76 19.49
CA GLY A 44 -3.44 -7.87 18.84
C GLY A 44 -3.45 -8.88 17.68
N MET A 45 -2.38 -8.90 16.87
CA MET A 45 -2.20 -9.88 15.80
C MET A 45 -2.07 -11.31 16.34
N ALA A 46 -1.25 -11.51 17.39
CA ALA A 46 -1.08 -12.81 18.02
C ALA A 46 -2.39 -13.37 18.61
N VAL A 47 -3.22 -12.51 19.23
CA VAL A 47 -4.54 -12.90 19.73
C VAL A 47 -5.46 -13.38 18.59
N LYS A 48 -5.43 -12.68 17.46
CA LYS A 48 -6.22 -13.04 16.27
C LYS A 48 -5.78 -14.38 15.67
N GLU A 49 -4.46 -14.62 15.62
CA GLU A 49 -3.90 -15.89 15.19
C GLU A 49 -4.33 -17.06 16.10
N LEU A 50 -4.26 -16.88 17.42
CA LEU A 50 -4.73 -17.87 18.39
C LEU A 50 -6.22 -18.18 18.24
N GLN A 51 -7.04 -17.16 17.95
CA GLN A 51 -8.46 -17.35 17.70
C GLN A 51 -8.70 -18.15 16.42
N ASN A 52 -7.94 -17.89 15.35
CA ASN A 52 -8.04 -18.63 14.10
C ASN A 52 -7.64 -20.10 14.26
N ARG A 53 -6.56 -20.37 15.03
CA ARG A 53 -6.15 -21.75 15.36
C ARG A 53 -7.25 -22.51 16.11
N ARG A 54 -7.93 -21.88 17.07
CA ARG A 54 -9.07 -22.51 17.76
C ARG A 54 -10.27 -22.77 16.86
N LYS A 55 -10.51 -21.92 15.86
CA LYS A 55 -11.57 -22.16 14.87
C LYS A 55 -11.22 -23.35 13.96
N ALA A 56 -9.93 -23.55 13.67
CA ALA A 56 -9.45 -24.68 12.88
C ALA A 56 -9.48 -26.00 13.68
N ASP A 57 -9.09 -25.98 14.96
CA ASP A 57 -9.07 -27.17 15.83
C ASP A 57 -10.48 -27.72 16.18
N GLY A 58 -11.54 -26.97 15.87
CA GLY A 58 -12.94 -27.34 16.17
C GLY A 58 -13.77 -27.78 14.96
N GLN A 59 -13.16 -28.00 13.80
CA GLN A 59 -13.87 -28.45 12.60
C GLN A 59 -13.84 -29.97 12.48
N ASP A 60 -14.70 -30.63 13.26
CA ASP A 60 -15.05 -32.02 12.98
C ASP A 60 -15.71 -32.11 11.58
N PRO A 61 -15.45 -33.18 10.81
CA PRO A 61 -16.06 -33.35 9.50
C PRO A 61 -17.59 -33.35 9.63
N VAL A 62 -18.26 -32.57 8.78
CA VAL A 62 -19.71 -32.41 8.78
C VAL A 62 -20.41 -33.58 8.08
N ALA A 63 -19.71 -34.22 7.14
CA ALA A 63 -20.15 -35.42 6.44
C ALA A 63 -18.96 -36.23 5.96
N VAL A 64 -19.12 -37.55 5.82
CA VAL A 64 -18.12 -38.49 5.32
C VAL A 64 -18.75 -39.42 4.30
N ILE A 65 -17.95 -39.86 3.32
CA ILE A 65 -18.34 -40.87 2.35
C ILE A 65 -18.02 -42.25 2.95
N ILE A 66 -19.03 -43.11 3.06
CA ILE A 66 -18.91 -44.48 3.57
C ILE A 66 -19.33 -45.51 2.52
N SER A 67 -18.83 -46.74 2.66
CA SER A 67 -19.31 -47.90 1.89
C SER A 67 -20.51 -48.52 2.58
N LYS A 68 -21.60 -48.75 1.83
CA LYS A 68 -22.81 -49.41 2.34
C LYS A 68 -22.56 -50.84 2.84
N TYR A 69 -21.56 -51.53 2.27
CA TYR A 69 -21.31 -52.95 2.51
C TYR A 69 -20.06 -53.22 3.35
N GLY A 70 -19.47 -52.19 3.95
CA GLY A 70 -18.32 -52.32 4.85
C GLY A 70 -16.97 -52.50 4.15
N ASP A 71 -16.93 -53.11 2.96
CA ASP A 71 -15.71 -53.19 2.14
C ASP A 71 -15.66 -52.01 1.15
N PRO A 72 -14.70 -51.06 1.27
CA PRO A 72 -14.65 -49.86 0.43
C PRO A 72 -14.18 -50.10 -1.00
N GLU A 73 -13.45 -51.20 -1.25
CA GLU A 73 -12.75 -51.45 -2.51
C GLU A 73 -13.31 -52.63 -3.31
N ALA A 74 -14.09 -53.52 -2.68
CA ALA A 74 -14.49 -54.77 -3.31
C ALA A 74 -15.66 -54.62 -4.29
N PHE A 75 -16.73 -53.92 -3.91
CA PHE A 75 -17.93 -53.64 -4.72
C PHE A 75 -18.78 -52.68 -3.86
N GLY A 76 -19.05 -51.44 -4.27
CA GLY A 76 -19.73 -50.56 -3.31
C GLY A 76 -20.25 -49.24 -3.83
N GLU A 77 -21.57 -49.14 -3.86
CA GLU A 77 -22.28 -47.87 -3.82
C GLU A 77 -21.77 -47.03 -2.63
N ARG A 78 -21.47 -45.76 -2.89
CA ARG A 78 -21.01 -44.80 -1.89
C ARG A 78 -22.21 -44.08 -1.30
N GLU A 79 -22.25 -43.97 0.02
CA GLU A 79 -23.28 -43.19 0.73
C GLU A 79 -22.64 -42.01 1.46
N ILE A 80 -23.35 -40.88 1.49
CA ILE A 80 -22.95 -39.72 2.29
C ILE A 80 -23.59 -39.85 3.65
N GLN A 81 -22.77 -39.99 4.69
CA GLN A 81 -23.22 -39.94 6.07
C GLN A 81 -22.98 -38.53 6.62
N VAL A 82 -24.07 -37.83 6.97
CA VAL A 82 -23.99 -36.54 7.65
C VAL A 82 -23.71 -36.81 9.13
N LEU A 83 -22.64 -36.23 9.66
CA LEU A 83 -22.18 -36.42 11.04
C LEU A 83 -22.75 -35.37 12.00
N THR A 84 -23.37 -34.33 11.47
CA THR A 84 -24.09 -33.31 12.24
C THR A 84 -25.61 -33.44 12.07
N ASP A 85 -26.36 -32.73 12.91
CA ASP A 85 -27.81 -32.62 12.75
C ASP A 85 -28.12 -31.88 11.44
N ILE A 86 -28.80 -32.56 10.52
CA ILE A 86 -29.13 -32.04 9.19
C ILE A 86 -29.97 -30.76 9.25
N GLN A 87 -30.76 -30.57 10.32
CA GLN A 87 -31.57 -29.36 10.51
C GLN A 87 -30.72 -28.12 10.82
N LYS A 88 -29.44 -28.30 11.20
CA LYS A 88 -28.49 -27.20 11.40
C LYS A 88 -27.83 -26.76 10.10
N LEU A 89 -27.94 -27.55 9.03
CA LEU A 89 -27.41 -27.17 7.72
C LEU A 89 -28.40 -26.20 7.04
N PRO A 90 -27.96 -25.01 6.61
CA PRO A 90 -28.83 -24.10 5.92
C PRO A 90 -29.31 -24.70 4.58
N TYR A 91 -30.54 -24.37 4.18
CA TYR A 91 -31.06 -24.75 2.87
C TYR A 91 -30.11 -24.30 1.75
N GLY A 92 -29.84 -25.20 0.79
CA GLY A 92 -28.91 -24.95 -0.29
C GLY A 92 -27.43 -25.14 0.07
N ALA A 93 -27.11 -25.73 1.22
CA ALA A 93 -25.75 -26.15 1.55
C ALA A 93 -25.15 -27.04 0.45
N LYS A 94 -23.97 -26.68 -0.04
CA LYS A 94 -23.23 -27.40 -1.09
C LYS A 94 -22.02 -28.10 -0.48
N PHE A 95 -21.79 -29.35 -0.89
CA PHE A 95 -20.59 -30.10 -0.55
C PHE A 95 -19.58 -30.00 -1.70
N TYR A 96 -18.34 -29.68 -1.37
CA TYR A 96 -17.26 -29.54 -2.35
C TYR A 96 -16.22 -30.65 -2.12
N SER A 97 -15.53 -31.06 -3.17
CA SER A 97 -14.44 -32.03 -3.06
C SER A 97 -13.22 -31.39 -2.39
N GLN A 98 -12.38 -32.24 -1.76
CA GLN A 98 -11.13 -31.80 -1.17
C GLN A 98 -10.21 -31.14 -2.22
N GLU A 99 -10.17 -31.68 -3.44
CA GLU A 99 -9.39 -31.12 -4.55
C GLU A 99 -9.82 -29.68 -4.88
N TYR A 100 -11.13 -29.44 -5.01
CA TYR A 100 -11.64 -28.10 -5.29
C TYR A 100 -11.28 -27.10 -4.19
N VAL A 101 -11.45 -27.48 -2.92
CA VAL A 101 -11.09 -26.63 -1.78
C VAL A 101 -9.59 -26.37 -1.74
N SER A 102 -8.76 -27.39 -2.00
CA SER A 102 -7.30 -27.25 -2.03
C SER A 102 -6.82 -26.33 -3.17
N ALA A 103 -7.46 -26.38 -4.34
CA ALA A 103 -7.15 -25.50 -5.46
C ALA A 103 -7.47 -24.03 -5.13
N LEU A 104 -8.62 -23.78 -4.49
CA LEU A 104 -8.98 -22.43 -4.03
C LEU A 104 -8.02 -21.89 -2.97
N LEU A 105 -7.60 -22.73 -2.02
CA LEU A 105 -6.61 -22.35 -1.00
C LEU A 105 -5.26 -22.00 -1.65
N ALA A 106 -4.79 -22.81 -2.60
CA ALA A 106 -3.56 -22.54 -3.33
C ALA A 106 -3.63 -21.23 -4.13
N GLU A 107 -4.78 -20.94 -4.77
CA GLU A 107 -4.97 -19.68 -5.49
C GLU A 107 -4.97 -18.48 -4.53
N LEU A 108 -5.59 -18.60 -3.36
CA LEU A 108 -5.58 -17.56 -2.32
C LEU A 108 -4.17 -17.29 -1.82
N GLU A 109 -3.40 -18.33 -1.49
CA GLU A 109 -2.00 -18.18 -1.07
C GLU A 109 -1.14 -17.51 -2.15
N ALA A 110 -1.37 -17.83 -3.43
CA ALA A 110 -0.68 -17.18 -4.54
C ALA A 110 -1.05 -15.69 -4.66
N LYS A 111 -2.32 -15.34 -4.48
CA LYS A 111 -2.78 -13.94 -4.47
C LYS A 111 -2.21 -13.17 -3.28
N ASP A 112 -2.16 -13.76 -2.09
CA ASP A 112 -1.57 -13.13 -0.90
C ASP A 112 -0.08 -12.84 -1.09
N LYS A 113 0.67 -13.76 -1.70
CA LYS A 113 2.08 -13.51 -2.07
C LYS A 113 2.20 -12.34 -3.04
N ARG A 114 1.35 -12.29 -4.07
CA ARG A 114 1.34 -11.20 -5.06
C ARG A 114 1.00 -9.86 -4.40
N ILE A 115 0.08 -9.83 -3.44
CA ILE A 115 -0.25 -8.63 -2.66
C ILE A 115 0.98 -8.20 -1.86
N ALA A 116 1.63 -9.12 -1.14
CA ALA A 116 2.82 -8.80 -0.36
C ALA A 116 3.99 -8.29 -1.23
N ASP A 117 4.18 -8.81 -2.44
CA ASP A 117 5.15 -8.30 -3.41
C ASP A 117 4.79 -6.88 -3.86
N MET A 118 3.52 -6.64 -4.18
CA MET A 118 3.03 -5.32 -4.61
C MET A 118 3.18 -4.29 -3.50
N GLU A 119 2.87 -4.66 -2.26
CA GLU A 119 3.05 -3.81 -1.08
C GLU A 119 4.52 -3.44 -0.87
N ARG A 120 5.46 -4.37 -1.12
CA ARG A 120 6.90 -4.08 -1.10
C ARG A 120 7.30 -3.07 -2.17
N VAL A 121 6.81 -3.21 -3.40
CA VAL A 121 7.07 -2.24 -4.48
C VAL A 121 6.50 -0.87 -4.14
N VAL A 122 5.27 -0.82 -3.65
CA VAL A 122 4.63 0.44 -3.22
C VAL A 122 5.39 1.09 -2.07
N ALA A 123 5.87 0.30 -1.10
CA ALA A 123 6.68 0.82 -0.01
C ALA A 123 8.01 1.41 -0.53
N ALA A 124 8.68 0.75 -1.48
CA ALA A 124 9.91 1.26 -2.09
C ALA A 124 9.67 2.59 -2.82
N VAL A 125 8.58 2.72 -3.57
CA VAL A 125 8.22 3.97 -4.27
C VAL A 125 7.88 5.10 -3.29
N LYS A 126 7.27 4.79 -2.15
CA LYS A 126 6.95 5.77 -1.10
C LYS A 126 8.14 6.20 -0.25
N CYS A 127 9.26 5.48 -0.29
CA CYS A 127 10.44 5.84 0.51
C CYS A 127 11.23 7.04 -0.03
N ASP A 128 10.90 7.54 -1.22
CA ASP A 128 11.59 8.66 -1.88
C ASP A 128 10.80 9.98 -1.81
N ASP A 129 9.98 10.18 -0.77
CA ASP A 129 9.25 11.45 -0.56
C ASP A 129 10.22 12.66 -0.53
N GLU A 130 11.41 12.49 0.05
CA GLU A 130 12.46 13.52 0.06
C GLU A 130 13.03 13.81 -1.34
N LEU A 131 13.10 12.81 -2.22
CA LEU A 131 13.54 12.99 -3.61
C LEU A 131 12.49 13.76 -4.40
N TRP A 132 11.20 13.46 -4.18
CA TRP A 132 10.09 14.19 -4.79
C TRP A 132 10.06 15.65 -4.34
N ASP A 133 10.23 15.90 -3.04
CA ASP A 133 10.30 17.26 -2.50
C ASP A 133 11.51 18.04 -3.04
N ALA A 134 12.68 17.40 -3.13
CA ALA A 134 13.87 17.99 -3.71
C ALA A 134 13.71 18.32 -5.20
N MET A 135 13.08 17.41 -5.97
CA MET A 135 12.77 17.60 -7.39
C MET A 135 11.79 18.77 -7.58
N ALA A 136 10.73 18.82 -6.77
CA ALA A 136 9.75 19.90 -6.78
C ALA A 136 10.38 21.25 -6.43
N HIS A 137 11.24 21.30 -5.40
CA HIS A 137 11.98 22.51 -5.04
C HIS A 137 12.90 22.97 -6.18
N ARG A 138 13.58 22.04 -6.85
CA ARG A 138 14.49 22.34 -7.94
C ARG A 138 13.74 22.85 -9.18
N LEU A 139 12.60 22.26 -9.52
CA LEU A 139 11.72 22.75 -10.57
C LEU A 139 11.24 24.18 -10.29
N LYS A 140 10.71 24.43 -9.10
CA LYS A 140 10.29 25.77 -8.68
C LYS A 140 11.43 26.79 -8.74
N THR A 141 12.63 26.38 -8.36
CA THR A 141 13.83 27.24 -8.43
C THR A 141 14.21 27.56 -9.87
N LEU A 142 14.13 26.57 -10.78
CA LEU A 142 14.42 26.76 -12.20
C LEU A 142 13.36 27.63 -12.88
N GLU A 143 12.09 27.43 -12.56
CA GLU A 143 10.99 28.29 -13.03
C GLU A 143 11.22 29.75 -12.61
N ALA A 144 11.61 29.99 -11.35
CA ALA A 144 11.92 31.34 -10.86
C ALA A 144 13.11 31.99 -11.59
N LYS A 145 14.15 31.21 -11.91
CA LYS A 145 15.32 31.69 -12.68
C LYS A 145 15.02 31.89 -14.17
N LEU A 146 14.08 31.15 -14.73
CA LEU A 146 13.64 31.35 -16.10
C LEU A 146 12.74 32.57 -16.23
N ALA A 147 11.97 32.87 -15.17
CA ALA A 147 11.08 34.03 -15.11
C ALA A 147 11.81 35.37 -14.90
N THR A 148 13.09 35.36 -14.46
CA THR A 148 13.87 36.61 -14.36
C THR A 148 14.27 37.12 -15.74
N PRO A 149 13.88 38.34 -16.14
CA PRO A 149 14.20 38.88 -17.46
C PRO A 149 15.70 39.04 -17.68
N VAL A 150 16.12 38.84 -18.93
CA VAL A 150 17.50 39.03 -19.37
C VAL A 150 17.81 40.53 -19.41
N ARG A 151 18.87 40.92 -18.69
CA ARG A 151 19.40 42.29 -18.72
C ARG A 151 20.42 42.44 -19.83
N LEU A 152 20.17 43.34 -20.76
CA LEU A 152 21.11 43.68 -21.82
C LEU A 152 22.04 44.82 -21.37
N PRO A 153 23.33 44.80 -21.76
CA PRO A 153 24.22 45.92 -21.52
C PRO A 153 23.68 47.17 -22.24
N GLY A 154 23.82 48.34 -21.60
CA GLY A 154 23.52 49.61 -22.27
C GLY A 154 24.38 49.77 -23.52
N SER A 155 23.83 50.42 -24.55
CA SER A 155 24.54 50.68 -25.80
C SER A 155 25.88 51.36 -25.52
N PHE A 156 26.98 50.67 -25.82
CA PHE A 156 28.33 51.21 -25.64
C PHE A 156 28.81 51.78 -26.97
N TYR A 157 28.83 53.12 -27.05
CA TYR A 157 29.57 53.84 -28.08
C TYR A 157 30.79 54.46 -27.40
N PRO A 158 31.98 53.84 -27.49
CA PRO A 158 33.19 54.54 -27.13
C PRO A 158 33.35 55.66 -28.17
N ASP A 159 33.23 56.90 -27.70
CA ASP A 159 33.67 58.13 -28.39
C ASP A 159 32.72 58.82 -29.38
N GLY A 160 31.44 58.42 -29.49
CA GLY A 160 30.44 59.22 -30.21
C GLY A 160 30.66 59.34 -31.74
N ASP A 161 31.61 58.60 -32.29
CA ASP A 161 31.83 58.47 -33.72
C ASP A 161 30.82 57.46 -34.30
N ILE A 162 29.79 58.00 -34.95
CA ILE A 162 28.66 57.27 -35.59
C ILE A 162 29.11 56.45 -36.83
N ASP A 163 30.35 56.60 -37.28
CA ASP A 163 30.86 56.01 -38.53
C ASP A 163 31.34 54.55 -38.39
N PHE A 164 31.26 53.95 -37.20
CA PHE A 164 31.56 52.52 -37.02
C PHE A 164 30.28 51.68 -37.05
N PRO A 165 30.19 50.65 -37.92
CA PRO A 165 29.04 49.75 -37.93
C PRO A 165 28.91 49.05 -36.57
N LEU A 166 27.67 48.96 -36.07
CA LEU A 166 27.35 48.20 -34.86
C LEU A 166 27.94 46.79 -34.97
N VAL A 167 28.73 46.39 -33.97
CA VAL A 167 29.30 45.03 -33.94
C VAL A 167 28.20 43.98 -33.75
N VAL A 168 27.06 44.37 -33.16
CA VAL A 168 25.86 43.56 -32.97
C VAL A 168 24.62 44.46 -33.02
N GLU A 169 23.61 44.10 -33.81
CA GLU A 169 22.31 44.77 -33.80
C GLU A 169 21.51 44.32 -32.57
N LEU A 170 21.21 45.25 -31.66
CA LEU A 170 20.57 44.95 -30.36
C LEU A 170 19.17 44.35 -30.55
N ASP A 171 18.45 44.77 -31.59
CA ASP A 171 17.11 44.28 -31.92
C ASP A 171 17.13 42.80 -32.34
N GLU A 172 18.13 42.37 -33.12
CA GLU A 172 18.31 40.95 -33.47
C GLU A 172 18.61 40.08 -32.25
N VAL A 173 19.36 40.62 -31.28
CA VAL A 173 19.66 39.94 -30.01
C VAL A 173 18.40 39.78 -29.17
N VAL A 174 17.57 40.83 -29.07
CA VAL A 174 16.28 40.78 -28.36
C VAL A 174 15.35 39.74 -28.98
N GLU A 175 15.20 39.75 -30.30
CA GLU A 175 14.37 38.79 -31.01
C GLU A 175 14.90 37.35 -30.86
N ALA A 176 16.22 37.14 -30.87
CA ALA A 176 16.81 35.82 -30.60
C ALA A 176 16.55 35.32 -29.17
N ILE A 177 16.61 36.21 -28.17
CA ILE A 177 16.31 35.88 -26.76
C ILE A 177 14.83 35.51 -26.59
N ARG A 178 13.92 36.27 -27.23
CA ARG A 178 12.48 35.99 -27.24
C ARG A 178 12.16 34.68 -27.96
N ALA A 179 12.78 34.44 -29.12
CA ALA A 179 12.62 33.20 -29.87
C ALA A 179 13.14 31.98 -29.08
N ALA A 180 14.11 32.17 -28.19
CA ALA A 180 14.59 31.15 -27.26
C ALA A 180 13.68 30.98 -26.03
N GLY A 181 12.61 31.77 -25.88
CA GLY A 181 11.61 31.67 -24.83
C GLY A 181 11.94 32.41 -23.54
N PHE A 182 12.91 33.33 -23.56
CA PHE A 182 13.26 34.18 -22.42
C PHE A 182 12.64 35.57 -22.56
N THR A 183 12.34 36.22 -21.44
CA THR A 183 11.89 37.62 -21.38
C THR A 183 13.09 38.56 -21.31
N VAL A 184 12.97 39.77 -21.86
CA VAL A 184 14.00 40.83 -21.75
C VAL A 184 13.51 41.93 -20.80
N GLU A 185 14.41 42.55 -20.04
CA GLU A 185 14.08 43.66 -19.14
C GLU A 185 13.34 44.78 -19.90
N GLY A 186 12.09 45.06 -19.51
CA GLY A 186 11.18 45.97 -20.23
C GLY A 186 9.92 45.30 -20.82
N ASP A 187 9.91 43.96 -20.94
CA ASP A 187 8.74 43.19 -21.41
C ASP A 187 7.63 43.05 -20.33
N GLU A 188 7.81 43.56 -19.10
CA GLU A 188 6.94 43.35 -17.92
C GLU A 188 5.67 44.25 -17.85
N GLN A 189 5.15 44.77 -18.97
CA GLN A 189 3.93 45.63 -18.96
C GLN A 189 2.60 44.86 -18.91
#